data_AF-A0A961SH67-F1
#
_entry.id   AF-A0A961SH67-F1
#
_cell.length_a   1.000
_cell.length_b   1.000
_cell.length_c   1.000
_cell.angle_alpha   90.00
_cell.angle_beta   90.00
_cell.angle_gamma   90.00
#
_symmetry.space_group_name_H-M   'P 1'
#
loop_
_entity.id
_entity.type
_entity.pdbx_description
1 polymer ?
#
loop_
_entity_poly.entity_id
_entity_poly.type
_entity_poly.pdbx_seq_one_letter_code
_entity_poly.pdbx_strand_id
1 'polypeptide(L)'
;MLRHADLLREADWVLFPEEWQLGVLVDALRCRVFPSAQSYRYGQDKVQFTRVVQALFPANVPETIIARADEVSAHDAADRLGFPMVLKHPRSSMGQGVFKVESRRELLAMLPGFDVLYAQEFLEMERDLRVVWIGDRVVTAYWREGGDGFHHNVARGAQTRFGDVPPEALELVARVATALAIDHAGFDLAEVNGHWYLIEANVRFGNFGLKEAGVDTGQIIADWLLRQTPGMDGPEHDPDEPDTPEDPGSAPPFDDPPLALAG
;
A
#
# COMPACT_ATOMS: atom_id res chain seq x y z
N MET A 1 -6.11 -22.14 -9.41
CA MET A 1 -5.00 -21.47 -10.11
C MET A 1 -4.36 -22.36 -11.16
N LEU A 2 -3.61 -23.42 -10.80
CA LEU A 2 -2.89 -24.26 -11.78
C LEU A 2 -3.80 -24.96 -12.82
N ARG A 3 -5.05 -25.25 -12.46
CA ARG A 3 -6.05 -25.83 -13.38
C ARG A 3 -6.51 -24.88 -14.50
N HIS A 4 -6.20 -23.59 -14.39
CA HIS A 4 -6.57 -22.55 -15.35
C HIS A 4 -5.32 -21.82 -15.87
N ALA A 5 -4.17 -22.50 -15.93
CA ALA A 5 -2.90 -21.87 -16.27
C ALA A 5 -2.92 -21.25 -17.68
N ASP A 6 -3.60 -21.87 -18.64
CA ASP A 6 -3.68 -21.36 -20.01
C ASP A 6 -4.50 -20.07 -20.07
N LEU A 7 -5.68 -20.05 -19.44
CA LEU A 7 -6.49 -18.83 -19.29
C LEU A 7 -5.73 -17.70 -18.58
N LEU A 8 -4.92 -18.02 -17.57
CA LEU A 8 -4.09 -17.02 -16.88
C LEU A 8 -2.95 -16.47 -17.75
N ARG A 9 -2.43 -17.25 -18.71
CA ARG A 9 -1.42 -16.78 -19.66
C ARG A 9 -2.01 -15.90 -20.75
N GLU A 10 -3.26 -16.15 -21.11
CA GLU A 10 -3.98 -15.38 -22.13
C GLU A 10 -4.58 -14.09 -21.58
N ALA A 11 -4.76 -13.97 -20.26
CA ALA A 11 -5.27 -12.76 -19.64
C ALA A 11 -4.30 -11.58 -19.77
N ASP A 12 -4.81 -10.41 -20.19
CA ASP A 12 -4.03 -9.17 -20.23
C ASP A 12 -3.51 -8.76 -18.85
N TRP A 13 -4.32 -9.00 -17.82
CA TRP A 13 -4.03 -8.66 -16.43
C TRP A 13 -4.71 -9.62 -15.45
N VAL A 14 -4.03 -9.92 -14.35
CA VAL A 14 -4.60 -10.57 -13.17
C VAL A 14 -4.73 -9.54 -12.05
N LEU A 15 -5.97 -9.29 -11.62
CA LEU A 15 -6.29 -8.23 -10.66
C LEU A 15 -6.38 -8.77 -9.23
N PHE A 16 -5.77 -8.02 -8.31
CA PHE A 16 -5.70 -8.24 -6.87
C PHE A 16 -5.47 -9.71 -6.46
N PRO A 17 -4.45 -10.40 -6.99
CA PRO A 17 -4.16 -11.76 -6.57
C PRO A 17 -3.78 -11.81 -5.08
N GLU A 18 -3.87 -12.99 -4.49
CA GLU A 18 -3.30 -13.20 -3.16
C GLU A 18 -1.77 -13.23 -3.24
N GLU A 19 -1.09 -12.76 -2.20
CA GLU A 19 0.38 -12.61 -2.19
C GLU A 19 1.11 -13.92 -2.53
N TRP A 20 0.65 -15.04 -1.97
CA TRP A 20 1.23 -16.36 -2.20
C TRP A 20 1.12 -16.83 -3.67
N GLN A 21 0.28 -16.19 -4.48
CA GLN A 21 0.10 -16.49 -5.90
C GLN A 21 1.13 -15.77 -6.78
N LEU A 22 1.75 -14.68 -6.28
CA LEU A 22 2.60 -13.79 -7.09
C LEU A 22 3.78 -14.52 -7.71
N GLY A 23 4.47 -15.40 -6.98
CA GLY A 23 5.60 -16.15 -7.53
C GLY A 23 5.21 -17.01 -8.73
N VAL A 24 4.03 -17.64 -8.70
CA VAL A 24 3.57 -18.43 -9.84
C VAL A 24 3.08 -17.53 -10.97
N LEU A 25 2.30 -16.48 -10.66
CA LEU A 25 1.76 -15.58 -11.69
C LEU A 25 2.88 -14.82 -12.40
N VAL A 26 3.77 -14.18 -11.66
CA VAL A 26 4.80 -13.28 -12.20
C VAL A 26 6.05 -14.04 -12.64
N ASP A 27 6.57 -14.96 -11.82
CA ASP A 27 7.86 -15.61 -12.12
C ASP A 27 7.70 -16.82 -13.03
N ALA A 28 6.66 -17.64 -12.82
CA ALA A 28 6.47 -18.88 -13.58
C ALA A 28 5.62 -18.69 -14.85
N LEU A 29 4.48 -18.00 -14.73
CA LEU A 29 3.53 -17.81 -15.83
C LEU A 29 3.74 -16.52 -16.62
N ARG A 30 4.54 -15.58 -16.10
CA ARG A 30 4.81 -14.27 -16.72
C ARG A 30 3.56 -13.41 -16.93
N CYS A 31 2.53 -13.62 -16.11
CA CYS A 31 1.33 -12.80 -16.10
C CYS A 31 1.65 -11.37 -15.66
N ARG A 32 0.94 -10.40 -16.23
CA ARG A 32 0.88 -9.03 -15.71
C ARG A 32 -0.10 -9.00 -14.55
N VAL A 33 0.30 -8.40 -13.43
CA VAL A 33 -0.51 -8.37 -12.20
C VAL A 33 -0.71 -6.94 -11.74
N PHE A 34 -1.91 -6.63 -11.28
CA PHE A 34 -2.21 -5.37 -10.61
C PHE A 34 -2.86 -5.68 -9.25
N PRO A 35 -2.40 -5.11 -8.13
CA PRO A 35 -1.18 -4.34 -7.96
C PRO A 35 0.08 -5.10 -8.41
N SER A 36 1.11 -4.36 -8.82
CA SER A 36 2.42 -4.91 -9.18
C SER A 36 3.06 -5.69 -8.04
N ALA A 37 3.97 -6.61 -8.38
CA ALA A 37 4.76 -7.33 -7.37
C ALA A 37 5.54 -6.39 -6.43
N GLN A 38 5.91 -5.18 -6.90
CA GLN A 38 6.58 -4.18 -6.06
C GLN A 38 5.61 -3.56 -5.04
N SER A 39 4.39 -3.24 -5.46
CA SER A 39 3.34 -2.79 -4.55
C SER A 39 3.15 -3.79 -3.41
N TYR A 40 3.00 -5.09 -3.70
CA TYR A 40 2.92 -6.14 -2.66
C TYR A 40 4.17 -6.21 -1.79
N ARG A 41 5.36 -6.29 -2.40
CA ARG A 41 6.63 -6.42 -1.67
C ARG A 41 6.83 -5.30 -0.65
N TYR A 42 6.55 -4.06 -1.03
CA TYR A 42 6.79 -2.90 -0.17
C TYR A 42 5.58 -2.54 0.69
N GLY A 43 4.36 -2.80 0.24
CA GLY A 43 3.15 -2.46 0.97
C GLY A 43 2.71 -3.48 2.03
N GLN A 44 3.46 -4.58 2.22
CA GLN A 44 3.16 -5.63 3.19
C GLN A 44 4.32 -5.95 4.13
N ASP A 45 5.55 -5.65 3.72
CA ASP A 45 6.76 -5.92 4.51
C ASP A 45 7.44 -4.60 4.88
N LYS A 46 7.24 -4.19 6.13
CA LYS A 46 7.79 -2.92 6.67
C LYS A 46 9.32 -2.90 6.60
N VAL A 47 9.98 -4.05 6.74
CA VAL A 47 11.44 -4.13 6.64
C VAL A 47 11.87 -3.83 5.22
N GLN A 48 11.25 -4.45 4.22
CA GLN A 48 11.60 -4.21 2.82
C GLN A 48 11.38 -2.74 2.44
N PHE A 49 10.21 -2.18 2.75
CA PHE A 49 9.91 -0.77 2.47
C PHE A 49 10.90 0.18 3.13
N THR A 50 11.12 0.05 4.44
CA THR A 50 12.05 0.92 5.16
C THR A 50 13.46 0.83 4.61
N ARG A 51 13.96 -0.38 4.28
CA ARG A 51 15.32 -0.55 3.73
C ARG A 51 15.48 0.11 2.37
N VAL A 52 14.50 0.00 1.47
CA VAL A 52 14.60 0.65 0.16
C VAL A 52 14.45 2.17 0.24
N VAL A 53 13.59 2.68 1.14
CA VAL A 53 13.47 4.12 1.36
C VAL A 53 14.74 4.67 2.03
N GLN A 54 15.34 3.97 2.99
CA GLN A 54 16.65 4.34 3.56
C GLN A 54 17.74 4.45 2.49
N ALA A 55 17.73 3.57 1.48
CA ALA A 55 18.72 3.58 0.41
C ALA A 55 18.53 4.72 -0.60
N LEU A 56 17.27 5.06 -0.92
CA LEU A 56 16.96 6.01 -2.01
C LEU A 56 16.59 7.41 -1.50
N PHE A 57 15.99 7.50 -0.32
CA PHE A 57 15.46 8.71 0.30
C PHE A 57 15.80 8.74 1.81
N PRO A 58 17.09 8.66 2.20
CA PRO A 58 17.50 8.52 3.60
C PRO A 58 17.02 9.66 4.51
N ALA A 59 16.79 10.85 3.96
CA ALA A 59 16.27 11.98 4.73
C ALA A 59 14.76 11.87 5.02
N ASN A 60 14.00 11.04 4.30
CA ASN A 60 12.53 10.99 4.38
C ASN A 60 12.02 9.72 5.05
N VAL A 61 12.84 9.07 5.87
CA VAL A 61 12.47 7.91 6.66
C VAL A 61 12.99 8.11 8.07
N PRO A 62 12.19 7.84 9.11
CA PRO A 62 12.66 7.99 10.47
C PRO A 62 13.86 7.07 10.74
N GLU A 63 14.77 7.49 11.61
CA GLU A 63 15.90 6.65 12.00
C GLU A 63 15.35 5.30 12.50
N THR A 64 15.79 4.22 11.85
CA THR A 64 15.25 2.88 12.07
C THR A 64 16.37 1.86 12.08
N ILE A 65 16.42 1.08 13.16
CA ILE A 65 17.33 -0.05 13.35
C ILE A 65 16.54 -1.33 13.08
N ILE A 66 17.01 -2.07 12.08
CA ILE A 66 16.48 -3.38 11.71
C ILE A 66 17.60 -4.40 11.90
N ALA A 67 17.48 -5.24 12.92
CA ALA A 67 18.49 -6.20 13.32
C ALA A 67 17.85 -7.51 13.82
N ARG A 68 18.68 -8.49 14.17
CA ARG A 68 18.19 -9.65 14.91
C ARG A 68 17.65 -9.18 16.26
N ALA A 69 16.55 -9.77 16.73
CA ALA A 69 16.07 -9.53 18.08
C ALA A 69 16.98 -10.22 19.10
N ASP A 70 18.00 -9.50 19.56
CA ASP A 70 18.87 -9.90 20.65
C ASP A 70 19.23 -8.70 21.54
N GLU A 71 19.78 -8.97 22.73
CA GLU A 71 20.09 -7.93 23.71
C GLU A 71 21.11 -6.92 23.16
N VAL A 72 22.10 -7.38 22.39
CA VAL A 72 23.12 -6.50 21.79
C VAL A 72 22.47 -5.47 20.88
N SER A 73 21.59 -5.91 19.97
CA SER A 73 20.87 -5.03 19.06
C SER A 73 19.90 -4.11 19.79
N ALA A 74 19.26 -4.59 20.87
CA ALA A 74 18.41 -3.78 21.71
C ALA A 74 19.19 -2.69 22.46
N HIS A 75 20.42 -3.00 22.91
CA HIS A 75 21.30 -2.02 23.54
C HIS A 75 21.74 -0.94 22.54
N ASP A 76 22.17 -1.33 21.33
CA ASP A 76 22.50 -0.40 20.24
C ASP A 76 21.31 0.52 19.91
N ALA A 77 20.10 -0.05 19.81
CA ALA A 77 18.90 0.73 19.53
C ALA A 77 18.58 1.75 20.62
N ALA A 78 18.70 1.37 21.89
CA ALA A 78 18.51 2.28 23.01
C ALA A 78 19.54 3.41 23.06
N ASP A 79 20.79 3.14 22.68
CA ASP A 79 21.87 4.14 22.69
C ASP A 79 21.74 5.13 21.53
N ARG A 80 21.26 4.67 20.38
CA ARG A 80 21.14 5.49 19.16
C ARG A 80 19.83 6.26 19.06
N LEU A 81 18.70 5.59 19.29
CA LEU A 81 17.37 6.20 19.12
C LEU A 81 16.87 6.90 20.38
N GLY A 82 17.36 6.52 21.56
CA GLY A 82 16.85 7.00 22.83
C GLY A 82 15.42 6.52 23.13
N PHE A 83 14.73 7.21 24.04
CA PHE A 83 13.35 6.93 24.42
C PHE A 83 12.52 8.22 24.45
N PRO A 84 11.20 8.16 24.13
CA PRO A 84 10.50 6.96 23.65
C PRO A 84 10.96 6.52 22.26
N MET A 85 10.79 5.24 21.95
CA MET A 85 10.99 4.67 20.62
C MET A 85 9.79 3.80 20.21
N VAL A 86 9.72 3.43 18.93
CA VAL A 86 8.66 2.59 18.39
C VAL A 86 9.21 1.22 18.00
N LEU A 87 8.64 0.15 18.56
CA LEU A 87 8.84 -1.22 18.08
C LEU A 87 7.72 -1.64 17.14
N LYS A 88 8.06 -2.29 16.03
CA LYS A 88 7.07 -2.79 15.07
C LYS A 88 7.27 -4.27 14.77
N HIS A 89 6.19 -5.03 14.62
CA HIS A 89 6.27 -6.32 13.94
C HIS A 89 6.45 -6.07 12.43
N PRO A 90 7.43 -6.72 11.77
CA PRO A 90 7.67 -6.51 10.34
C PRO A 90 6.46 -6.76 9.44
N ARG A 91 5.63 -7.74 9.82
CA ARG A 91 4.40 -8.13 9.12
C ARG A 91 3.23 -8.09 10.09
N SER A 92 2.64 -6.91 10.21
CA SER A 92 1.38 -6.75 10.92
C SER A 92 0.55 -5.65 10.29
N SER A 93 -0.77 -5.77 10.42
CA SER A 93 -1.77 -4.86 9.86
C SER A 93 -2.64 -4.25 10.96
N MET A 94 -3.37 -3.18 10.63
CA MET A 94 -4.33 -2.50 11.51
C MET A 94 -3.76 -1.93 12.83
N GLY A 95 -2.45 -1.70 12.91
CA GLY A 95 -1.80 -1.16 14.11
C GLY A 95 -1.66 -2.17 15.27
N GLN A 96 -2.09 -3.42 15.08
CA GLN A 96 -1.72 -4.51 15.98
C GLN A 96 -0.24 -4.81 15.73
N GLY A 97 0.62 -4.65 16.72
CA GLY A 97 2.07 -4.86 16.54
C GLY A 97 2.90 -3.59 16.34
N VAL A 98 2.40 -2.42 16.73
CA VAL A 98 3.20 -1.20 16.89
C VAL A 98 3.16 -0.80 18.36
N PHE A 99 4.30 -0.64 18.99
CA PHE A 99 4.42 -0.43 20.43
C PHE A 99 5.30 0.78 20.71
N LYS A 100 4.81 1.70 21.54
CA LYS A 100 5.64 2.75 22.12
C LYS A 100 6.39 2.18 23.30
N VAL A 101 7.71 2.34 23.31
CA VAL A 101 8.59 1.84 24.36
C VAL A 101 9.22 3.03 25.05
N GLU A 102 9.04 3.14 26.36
CA GLU A 102 9.41 4.31 27.17
C GLU A 102 10.74 4.09 27.92
N SER A 103 11.26 2.87 27.95
CA SER A 103 12.50 2.56 28.67
C SER A 103 13.22 1.32 28.16
N ARG A 104 14.53 1.24 28.47
CA ARG A 104 15.35 0.07 28.17
C ARG A 104 14.83 -1.21 28.81
N ARG A 105 14.28 -1.12 30.02
CA ARG A 105 13.68 -2.26 30.72
C ARG A 105 12.49 -2.81 29.95
N GLU A 106 11.65 -1.93 29.40
CA GLU A 106 10.49 -2.31 28.60
C GLU A 106 10.93 -2.92 27.26
N LEU A 107 11.91 -2.30 26.57
CA LEU A 107 12.50 -2.85 25.34
C LEU A 107 12.98 -4.30 25.54
N LEU A 108 13.77 -4.55 26.58
CA LEU A 108 14.30 -5.89 26.87
C LEU A 108 13.19 -6.88 27.27
N ALA A 109 12.15 -6.42 27.97
CA ALA A 109 11.03 -7.27 28.35
C ALA A 109 10.17 -7.69 27.15
N MET A 110 10.08 -6.85 26.11
CA MET A 110 9.33 -7.14 24.89
C MET A 110 10.10 -8.00 23.89
N LEU A 111 11.43 -7.97 23.94
CA LEU A 111 12.32 -8.62 22.99
C LEU A 111 11.98 -10.10 22.68
N PRO A 112 11.60 -10.96 23.64
CA PRO A 112 11.25 -12.36 23.36
C PRO A 112 10.04 -12.55 22.43
N GLY A 113 9.23 -11.51 22.21
CA GLY A 113 8.11 -11.53 21.28
C GLY A 113 8.48 -11.23 19.82
N PHE A 114 9.76 -11.00 19.50
CA PHE A 114 10.22 -10.58 18.18
C PHE A 114 11.34 -11.49 17.68
N ASP A 115 11.29 -11.88 16.40
CA ASP A 115 12.42 -12.52 15.72
C ASP A 115 13.38 -11.47 15.12
N VAL A 116 12.80 -10.36 14.65
CA VAL A 116 13.49 -9.21 14.08
C VAL A 116 13.20 -8.00 14.95
N LEU A 117 14.26 -7.35 15.42
CA LEU A 117 14.15 -6.05 16.07
C LEU A 117 13.96 -5.01 14.98
N TYR A 118 12.74 -4.51 14.83
CA TYR A 118 12.44 -3.28 14.10
C TYR A 118 12.18 -2.19 15.16
N ALA A 119 13.20 -1.38 15.43
CA ALA A 119 13.14 -0.25 16.35
C ALA A 119 13.29 1.06 15.57
N GLN A 120 12.41 2.01 15.79
CA GLN A 120 12.34 3.27 15.05
C GLN A 120 12.26 4.43 16.02
N GLU A 121 12.85 5.58 15.67
CA GLU A 121 12.65 6.81 16.42
C GLU A 121 11.17 7.13 16.58
N PHE A 122 10.81 7.69 17.73
CA PHE A 122 9.45 8.17 17.94
C PHE A 122 9.33 9.57 17.35
N LEU A 123 8.46 9.71 16.35
CA LEU A 123 8.09 10.99 15.78
C LEU A 123 6.88 11.56 16.54
N GLU A 124 7.06 12.70 17.20
CA GLU A 124 5.97 13.42 17.87
C GLU A 124 5.11 14.13 16.82
N MET A 125 3.94 13.56 16.54
CA MET A 125 2.97 14.09 15.57
C MET A 125 1.56 13.99 16.15
N GLU A 126 0.69 14.94 15.80
CA GLU A 126 -0.72 14.94 16.24
C GLU A 126 -1.65 14.21 15.26
N ARG A 127 -1.16 14.01 14.03
CA ARG A 127 -1.88 13.44 12.90
C ARG A 127 -0.91 12.87 11.89
N ASP A 128 -1.39 11.93 11.09
CA ASP A 128 -0.65 11.44 9.93
C ASP A 128 -1.41 11.76 8.63
N LEU A 129 -0.68 11.87 7.53
CA LEU A 129 -1.23 12.10 6.21
C LEU A 129 -1.25 10.77 5.43
N ARG A 130 -2.44 10.34 5.02
CA ARG A 130 -2.60 9.26 4.05
C ARG A 130 -2.58 9.84 2.64
N VAL A 131 -1.69 9.36 1.80
CA VAL A 131 -1.67 9.65 0.36
C VAL A 131 -1.91 8.36 -0.41
N VAL A 132 -2.94 8.34 -1.25
CA VAL A 132 -3.29 7.17 -2.07
C VAL A 132 -2.76 7.35 -3.48
N TRP A 133 -1.89 6.42 -3.87
CA TRP A 133 -1.28 6.33 -5.19
C TRP A 133 -1.88 5.17 -5.98
N ILE A 134 -2.33 5.44 -7.20
CA ILE A 134 -2.85 4.42 -8.13
C ILE A 134 -2.35 4.71 -9.54
N GLY A 135 -1.79 3.68 -10.17
CA GLY A 135 -1.14 3.73 -11.47
C GLY A 135 0.09 4.63 -11.43
N ASP A 136 -0.08 5.86 -11.89
CA ASP A 136 0.94 6.86 -12.12
C ASP A 136 0.66 8.21 -11.43
N ARG A 137 -0.34 8.26 -10.54
CA ARG A 137 -0.74 9.52 -9.87
C ARG A 137 -1.29 9.33 -8.46
N VAL A 138 -1.25 10.42 -7.70
CA VAL A 138 -2.03 10.56 -6.46
C VAL A 138 -3.50 10.72 -6.82
N VAL A 139 -4.36 9.86 -6.26
CA VAL A 139 -5.82 9.91 -6.50
C VAL A 139 -6.59 10.59 -5.38
N THR A 140 -6.08 10.52 -4.16
CA THR A 140 -6.60 11.26 -3.01
C THR A 140 -5.54 11.36 -1.93
N ALA A 141 -5.68 12.35 -1.06
CA ALA A 141 -4.90 12.46 0.15
C ALA A 141 -5.78 13.06 1.25
N TYR A 142 -5.60 12.58 2.47
CA TYR A 142 -6.38 13.03 3.61
C TYR A 142 -5.61 12.85 4.91
N TRP A 143 -5.81 13.81 5.80
CA TRP A 143 -5.30 13.75 7.15
C TRP A 143 -6.14 12.76 7.96
N ARG A 144 -5.46 11.98 8.80
CA ARG A 144 -6.08 11.14 9.83
C ARG A 144 -5.80 11.77 11.18
N GLU A 145 -6.84 12.31 11.80
CA GLU A 145 -6.77 13.09 13.03
C GLU A 145 -7.52 12.38 14.16
N GLY A 146 -7.00 12.44 15.40
CA GLY A 146 -7.58 11.76 16.56
C GLY A 146 -7.10 10.32 16.75
N GLY A 147 -7.84 9.54 17.56
CA GLY A 147 -7.42 8.21 18.04
C GLY A 147 -7.02 8.23 19.52
N ASP A 148 -6.21 7.26 19.95
CA ASP A 148 -5.75 7.13 21.36
C ASP A 148 -4.46 7.94 21.66
N GLY A 149 -4.06 8.83 20.75
CA GLY A 149 -2.86 9.68 20.87
C GLY A 149 -1.56 9.02 20.42
N PHE A 150 -1.55 7.70 20.16
CA PHE A 150 -0.40 6.99 19.58
C PHE A 150 -0.76 6.31 18.25
N HIS A 151 -2.01 5.88 18.07
CA HIS A 151 -2.51 5.31 16.83
C HIS A 151 -3.57 6.20 16.18
N HIS A 152 -3.25 6.76 15.03
CA HIS A 152 -4.13 7.64 14.24
C HIS A 152 -4.90 6.89 13.15
N ASN A 153 -5.03 5.56 13.25
CA ASN A 153 -5.73 4.76 12.24
C ASN A 153 -7.26 4.96 12.33
N VAL A 154 -7.92 5.17 11.18
CA VAL A 154 -9.40 5.32 11.07
C VAL A 154 -10.15 4.13 11.70
N ALA A 155 -9.62 2.92 11.59
CA ALA A 155 -10.18 1.73 12.23
C ALA A 155 -10.22 1.79 13.77
N ARG A 156 -9.51 2.75 14.38
CA ARG A 156 -9.46 3.01 15.83
C ARG A 156 -10.07 4.37 16.21
N GLY A 157 -10.92 4.94 15.34
CA GLY A 157 -11.72 6.13 15.64
C GLY A 157 -11.12 7.46 15.18
N ALA A 158 -10.03 7.45 14.41
CA ALA A 158 -9.53 8.67 13.77
C ALA A 158 -10.51 9.16 12.70
N GLN A 159 -10.66 10.49 12.61
CA GLN A 159 -11.47 11.17 11.61
C GLN A 159 -10.63 11.52 10.40
N THR A 160 -11.26 11.47 9.22
CA THR A 160 -10.67 11.85 7.94
C THR A 160 -10.94 13.33 7.68
N ARG A 161 -9.89 14.08 7.36
CA ARG A 161 -10.00 15.48 6.93
C ARG A 161 -9.35 15.66 5.56
N PHE A 162 -10.15 16.12 4.60
CA PHE A 162 -9.71 16.44 3.25
C PHE A 162 -9.31 17.91 3.15
N GLY A 163 -8.38 18.22 2.25
CA GLY A 163 -7.87 19.58 2.03
C GLY A 163 -6.61 19.89 2.84
N ASP A 164 -6.00 21.04 2.56
CA ASP A 164 -4.76 21.52 3.17
C ASP A 164 -3.62 20.49 3.14
N VAL A 165 -3.51 19.73 2.04
CA VAL A 165 -2.44 18.75 1.83
C VAL A 165 -1.27 19.45 1.13
N PRO A 166 -0.10 19.57 1.77
CA PRO A 166 1.04 20.27 1.17
C PRO A 166 1.57 19.55 -0.07
N PRO A 167 1.89 20.26 -1.18
CA PRO A 167 2.41 19.66 -2.41
C PRO A 167 3.67 18.83 -2.18
N GLU A 168 4.53 19.22 -1.25
CA GLU A 168 5.80 18.57 -0.93
C GLU A 168 5.59 17.11 -0.49
N ALA A 169 4.51 16.84 0.24
CA ALA A 169 4.15 15.48 0.65
C ALA A 169 3.71 14.63 -0.54
N LEU A 170 2.94 15.20 -1.47
CA LEU A 170 2.47 14.51 -2.68
C LEU A 170 3.63 14.21 -3.63
N GLU A 171 4.54 15.17 -3.80
CA GLU A 171 5.74 15.03 -4.61
C GLU A 171 6.68 13.96 -4.04
N LEU A 172 6.86 13.91 -2.72
CA LEU A 172 7.62 12.84 -2.06
C LEU A 172 7.04 11.47 -2.39
N VAL A 173 5.72 11.29 -2.25
CA VAL A 173 5.05 10.03 -2.58
C VAL A 173 5.20 9.68 -4.05
N ALA A 174 4.99 10.64 -4.96
CA ALA A 174 5.14 10.40 -6.39
C ALA A 174 6.57 9.95 -6.75
N ARG A 175 7.59 10.58 -6.17
CA ARG A 175 8.99 10.20 -6.35
C ARG A 175 9.29 8.79 -5.82
N VAL A 176 8.81 8.46 -4.63
CA VAL A 176 9.04 7.14 -4.02
C VAL A 176 8.31 6.05 -4.78
N ALA A 177 7.04 6.25 -5.11
CA ALA A 177 6.23 5.28 -5.85
C ALA A 177 6.84 5.01 -7.25
N THR A 178 7.23 6.07 -7.95
CA THR A 178 7.89 5.95 -9.27
C THR A 178 9.22 5.21 -9.18
N ALA A 179 10.09 5.59 -8.23
CA ALA A 179 11.42 4.99 -8.08
C ALA A 179 11.35 3.49 -7.71
N LEU A 180 10.29 3.08 -6.99
CA LEU A 180 10.08 1.69 -6.57
C LEU A 180 9.15 0.91 -7.50
N ALA A 181 8.67 1.53 -8.59
CA ALA A 181 7.67 0.97 -9.49
C ALA A 181 6.41 0.45 -8.76
N ILE A 182 5.97 1.19 -7.73
CA ILE A 182 4.71 0.95 -7.02
C ILE A 182 3.59 1.59 -7.84
N ASP A 183 2.59 0.80 -8.17
CA ASP A 183 1.40 1.20 -8.94
C ASP A 183 0.13 1.24 -8.10
N HIS A 184 0.16 0.81 -6.83
CA HIS A 184 -1.00 0.85 -5.95
C HIS A 184 -0.59 0.74 -4.48
N ALA A 185 -0.66 1.85 -3.76
CA ALA A 185 -0.43 1.87 -2.31
C ALA A 185 -1.04 3.10 -1.65
N GLY A 186 -1.42 2.95 -0.38
CA GLY A 186 -1.64 4.04 0.55
C GLY A 186 -0.37 4.29 1.35
N PHE A 187 0.23 5.45 1.18
CA PHE A 187 1.41 5.89 1.93
C PHE A 187 0.97 6.66 3.18
N ASP A 188 1.57 6.31 4.31
CA ASP A 188 1.37 7.00 5.58
C ASP A 188 2.58 7.91 5.85
N LEU A 189 2.33 9.20 6.01
CA LEU A 189 3.35 10.22 6.19
C LEU A 189 3.18 10.95 7.53
N ALA A 190 4.31 11.29 8.15
CA ALA A 190 4.38 12.19 9.28
C ALA A 190 5.03 13.51 8.88
N GLU A 191 4.55 14.60 9.43
CA GLU A 191 5.23 15.89 9.40
C GLU A 191 5.75 16.22 10.80
N VAL A 192 7.05 16.50 10.92
CA VAL A 192 7.67 16.97 12.16
C VAL A 192 8.54 18.17 11.84
N ASN A 193 8.23 19.32 12.44
CA ASN A 193 8.95 20.59 12.23
C ASN A 193 9.11 20.98 10.75
N GLY A 194 8.07 20.83 9.93
CA GLY A 194 8.10 21.13 8.50
C GLY A 194 8.81 20.07 7.64
N HIS A 195 9.22 18.94 8.22
CA HIS A 195 9.91 17.87 7.51
C HIS A 195 9.05 16.60 7.40
N TRP A 196 9.06 16.00 6.20
CA TRP A 196 8.21 14.85 5.87
C TRP A 196 8.94 13.51 5.96
N TYR A 197 8.32 12.58 6.69
CA TYR A 197 8.78 11.22 6.89
C TYR A 197 7.75 10.22 6.36
N LEU A 198 8.22 9.21 5.62
CA LEU A 198 7.45 8.04 5.22
C LEU A 198 7.45 7.02 6.36
N ILE A 199 6.27 6.69 6.87
CA ILE A 199 6.11 5.74 7.98
C ILE A 199 5.95 4.32 7.44
N GLU A 200 5.02 4.12 6.52
CA GLU A 200 4.74 2.85 5.87
C GLU A 200 4.00 3.05 4.53
N ALA A 201 4.01 2.01 3.70
CA ALA A 201 3.11 1.86 2.57
C ALA A 201 2.20 0.66 2.82
N ASN A 202 0.95 0.74 2.39
CA ASN A 202 -0.04 -0.31 2.54
C ASN A 202 -0.68 -0.62 1.19
N VAL A 203 -0.66 -1.87 0.73
CA VAL A 203 -1.42 -2.25 -0.48
C VAL A 203 -2.91 -2.27 -0.19
N ARG A 204 -3.31 -2.78 0.99
CA ARG A 204 -4.70 -2.89 1.42
C ARG A 204 -5.03 -1.74 2.37
N PHE A 205 -5.12 -0.53 1.83
CA PHE A 205 -5.29 0.70 2.62
C PHE A 205 -6.74 1.05 2.99
N GLY A 206 -7.72 0.24 2.53
CA GLY A 206 -9.15 0.40 2.80
C GLY A 206 -9.82 1.47 1.94
N ASN A 207 -11.11 1.29 1.65
CA ASN A 207 -11.83 2.14 0.68
C ASN A 207 -12.60 3.30 1.33
N PHE A 208 -12.50 3.49 2.65
CA PHE A 208 -13.29 4.50 3.36
C PHE A 208 -12.98 5.93 2.89
N GLY A 209 -11.70 6.34 2.95
CA GLY A 209 -11.30 7.68 2.50
C GLY A 209 -11.50 7.92 1.00
N LEU A 210 -11.40 6.86 0.17
CA LEU A 210 -11.72 6.95 -1.26
C LEU A 210 -13.21 7.23 -1.50
N LYS A 211 -14.10 6.55 -0.77
CA LYS A 211 -15.55 6.75 -0.87
C LYS A 211 -15.97 8.14 -0.42
N GLU A 212 -15.42 8.63 0.69
CA GLU A 212 -15.70 9.99 1.16
C GLU A 212 -15.19 11.06 0.19
N ALA A 213 -14.06 10.82 -0.47
CA ALA A 213 -13.53 11.69 -1.51
C ALA A 213 -14.30 11.62 -2.84
N GLY A 214 -15.29 10.72 -2.97
CA GLY A 214 -16.02 10.50 -4.22
C GLY A 214 -15.14 9.95 -5.35
N VAL A 215 -14.05 9.25 -5.02
CA VAL A 215 -13.09 8.74 -6.00
C VAL A 215 -13.55 7.39 -6.53
N ASP A 216 -13.85 7.33 -7.83
CA ASP A 216 -14.08 6.07 -8.54
C ASP A 216 -12.76 5.35 -8.80
N THR A 217 -12.39 4.52 -7.84
CA THR A 217 -11.15 3.75 -7.90
C THR A 217 -11.17 2.71 -9.02
N GLY A 218 -12.34 2.14 -9.30
CA GLY A 218 -12.49 1.13 -10.35
C GLY A 218 -12.19 1.71 -11.73
N GLN A 219 -12.79 2.87 -12.03
CA GLN A 219 -12.55 3.57 -13.29
C GLN A 219 -11.09 4.00 -13.44
N ILE A 220 -10.47 4.55 -12.38
CA ILE A 220 -9.07 4.97 -12.44
C ILE A 220 -8.13 3.80 -12.72
N ILE A 221 -8.35 2.66 -12.06
CA ILE A 221 -7.58 1.45 -12.29
C ILE A 221 -7.80 0.96 -13.73
N ALA A 222 -9.05 0.86 -14.18
CA ALA A 222 -9.38 0.40 -15.53
C ALA A 222 -8.73 1.28 -16.61
N ASP A 223 -8.86 2.61 -16.50
CA ASP A 223 -8.26 3.57 -17.43
C ASP A 223 -6.75 3.41 -17.50
N TRP A 224 -6.09 3.24 -16.35
CA TRP A 224 -4.65 3.05 -16.30
C TRP A 224 -4.25 1.71 -16.94
N LEU A 225 -4.91 0.61 -16.60
CA LEU A 225 -4.61 -0.71 -17.15
C LEU A 225 -4.79 -0.76 -18.67
N LEU A 226 -5.84 -0.13 -19.20
CA LEU A 226 -6.08 -0.02 -20.64
C LEU A 226 -4.94 0.72 -21.34
N ARG A 227 -4.50 1.87 -20.81
CA ARG A 227 -3.33 2.61 -21.34
C ARG A 227 -2.03 1.81 -21.29
N GLN A 228 -1.90 0.90 -20.33
CA GLN A 228 -0.73 0.05 -20.21
C GLN A 228 -0.79 -1.18 -21.15
N THR A 229 -1.94 -1.55 -21.71
CA THR A 229 -2.10 -2.73 -22.57
C THR A 229 -1.86 -2.37 -24.03
N PRO A 230 -0.81 -2.91 -24.68
CA PRO A 230 -0.54 -2.63 -26.09
C PRO A 230 -1.69 -3.11 -26.99
N GLY A 231 -2.13 -2.28 -27.94
CA GLY A 231 -3.14 -2.67 -28.94
C GLY A 231 -4.60 -2.54 -28.49
N MET A 232 -4.86 -1.94 -27.32
CA MET A 232 -6.19 -1.59 -26.81
C MET A 232 -6.39 -0.07 -26.78
N ASP A 233 -5.93 0.63 -27.83
CA ASP A 233 -6.50 1.93 -28.14
C ASP A 233 -7.97 1.65 -28.53
N GLY A 234 -8.93 2.32 -27.89
CA GLY A 234 -10.37 2.09 -28.12
C GLY A 234 -10.73 2.17 -29.61
N PRO A 235 -11.90 1.65 -30.04
CA PRO A 235 -12.23 1.59 -31.46
C PRO A 235 -12.01 2.97 -32.08
N GLU A 236 -11.12 3.04 -33.08
CA GLU A 236 -11.09 4.17 -34.01
C GLU A 236 -12.51 4.27 -34.55
N HIS A 237 -13.23 5.33 -34.19
CA HIS A 237 -14.47 5.66 -34.87
C HIS A 237 -14.08 6.04 -36.30
N ASP A 238 -14.19 5.08 -37.21
CA ASP A 238 -14.07 5.33 -38.64
C ASP A 238 -15.30 6.14 -39.06
N PRO A 239 -15.15 7.42 -39.43
CA PRO A 239 -16.27 8.27 -39.79
C PRO A 239 -16.98 7.81 -41.08
N ASP A 240 -16.41 6.85 -41.81
CA ASP A 240 -16.99 6.25 -43.01
C ASP A 240 -17.63 4.87 -42.76
N GLU A 241 -17.64 4.35 -41.52
CA GLU A 241 -18.33 3.11 -41.19
C GLU A 241 -19.85 3.35 -41.11
N PRO A 242 -20.67 2.72 -41.98
CA PRO A 242 -22.11 2.96 -41.98
C PRO A 242 -22.74 2.36 -40.72
N ASP A 243 -23.51 3.18 -39.98
CA ASP A 243 -24.35 2.75 -38.86
C ASP A 243 -25.25 1.58 -39.31
N THR A 244 -24.86 0.35 -38.99
CA THR A 244 -25.77 -0.80 -39.05
C THR A 244 -26.77 -0.68 -37.91
N PRO A 245 -28.09 -0.69 -38.17
CA PRO A 245 -29.08 -0.67 -37.12
C PRO A 245 -28.92 -1.92 -36.25
N GLU A 246 -28.78 -1.75 -34.93
CA GLU A 246 -28.79 -2.85 -33.96
C GLU A 246 -30.07 -3.68 -34.12
N ASP A 247 -29.90 -4.98 -34.37
CA ASP A 247 -30.97 -5.97 -34.36
C ASP A 247 -31.42 -6.19 -32.90
N PRO A 248 -32.68 -5.87 -32.52
CA PRO A 248 -33.14 -5.93 -31.13
C PRO A 248 -33.34 -7.37 -30.59
N GLY A 249 -32.72 -8.38 -31.22
CA GLY A 249 -33.06 -9.79 -31.05
C GLY A 249 -32.00 -10.72 -30.45
N SER A 250 -30.86 -10.24 -29.94
CA SER A 250 -29.80 -11.13 -29.42
C SER A 250 -29.23 -10.74 -28.06
N ALA A 251 -30.08 -10.66 -27.05
CA ALA A 251 -29.60 -10.80 -25.67
C ALA A 251 -29.23 -12.29 -25.42
N PRO A 252 -27.99 -12.62 -25.00
CA PRO A 252 -27.71 -13.96 -24.51
C PRO A 252 -28.48 -14.19 -23.19
N PRO A 253 -28.93 -15.43 -22.90
CA PRO A 253 -29.59 -15.70 -21.64
C PRO A 253 -28.62 -15.48 -20.47
N PHE A 254 -29.11 -14.81 -19.44
CA PHE A 254 -28.46 -14.73 -18.13
C PHE A 254 -28.36 -16.15 -17.56
N ASP A 255 -27.14 -16.70 -17.52
CA ASP A 255 -26.84 -17.87 -16.68
C ASP A 255 -26.58 -17.39 -15.25
N ASP A 256 -27.46 -17.81 -14.33
CA ASP A 256 -27.27 -17.62 -12.89
C ASP A 256 -25.99 -18.32 -12.40
N PRO A 257 -25.24 -17.74 -11.44
CA PRO A 257 -24.12 -18.43 -10.83
C PRO A 257 -24.61 -19.57 -9.92
N PRO A 258 -23.93 -20.74 -9.90
CA PRO A 258 -24.34 -21.82 -9.02
C PRO A 258 -24.07 -21.48 -7.56
N LEU A 259 -25.15 -21.42 -6.78
CA LEU A 259 -25.17 -21.59 -5.34
C LEU A 259 -24.47 -22.91 -4.96
N ALA A 260 -23.30 -22.82 -4.33
CA ALA A 260 -22.73 -23.93 -3.56
C ALA A 260 -22.95 -23.66 -2.07
N LEU A 261 -23.99 -24.29 -1.55
CA LEU A 261 -24.28 -24.45 -0.13
C LEU A 261 -23.25 -25.36 0.54
N ALA A 262 -22.97 -25.00 1.80
CA ALA A 262 -22.40 -25.76 2.91
C ALA A 262 -22.14 -27.27 2.74
N GLY A 263 -20.92 -27.64 3.16
CA GLY A 263 -20.48 -28.97 3.58
C GLY A 263 -19.15 -28.84 4.29
#